data_AF-A0AAW5YUW7-F1
#
_entry.id   AF-A0AAW5YUW7-F1
#
_cell.length_a   1.000
_cell.length_b   1.000
_cell.length_c   1.000
_cell.angle_alpha   90.00
_cell.angle_beta   90.00
_cell.angle_gamma   90.00
#
_symmetry.space_group_name_H-M   'P 1'
#
loop_
_entity.id
_entity.type
_entity.pdbx_description
1 polymer ?
#
loop_
_entity_poly.entity_id
_entity_poly.type
_entity_poly.pdbx_seq_one_letter_code
_entity_poly.pdbx_strand_id
1 'polypeptide(L)'
;MKKTDEVEEAKRLEKLRREMEEFEEGFPDGVYTVPSSPNESRIKLKEMYQFCREKGIGPEDLTEEELEQFLVYPEQDEKTS
;
A
#
# COMPACT_ATOMS: atom_id res chain seq x y z
N MET A 1 -20.74 28.09 24.96
CA MET A 1 -20.58 26.79 24.30
C MET A 1 -19.55 26.80 23.15
N LYS A 2 -19.58 27.73 22.19
CA LYS A 2 -18.77 27.59 20.94
C LYS A 2 -17.24 27.51 21.06
N LYS A 3 -16.61 28.21 22.03
CA LYS A 3 -15.14 28.26 22.14
C LYS A 3 -14.48 26.94 22.56
N THR A 4 -15.18 26.09 23.29
CA THR A 4 -14.63 24.81 23.77
C THR A 4 -14.58 23.77 22.66
N ASP A 5 -15.53 23.82 21.72
CA ASP A 5 -15.62 22.88 20.60
C ASP A 5 -14.52 23.18 19.56
N GLU A 6 -14.25 24.45 19.26
CA GLU A 6 -13.16 24.86 18.36
C GLU A 6 -11.77 24.47 18.89
N VAL A 7 -11.56 24.55 20.21
CA VAL A 7 -10.31 24.15 20.86
C VAL A 7 -10.14 22.64 20.84
N GLU A 8 -11.24 21.88 20.91
CA GLU A 8 -11.20 20.42 20.83
C GLU A 8 -10.88 19.93 19.42
N GLU A 9 -11.51 20.52 18.40
CA GLU A 9 -11.24 20.21 16.99
C GLU A 9 -9.79 20.54 16.60
N ALA A 10 -9.25 21.67 17.08
CA ALA A 10 -7.84 22.02 16.84
C ALA A 10 -6.87 20.97 17.41
N LYS A 11 -7.17 20.44 18.60
CA LYS A 11 -6.38 19.37 19.23
C LYS A 11 -6.47 18.05 18.47
N ARG A 12 -7.65 17.71 17.94
CA ARG A 12 -7.82 16.52 17.10
C ARG A 12 -7.04 16.62 15.81
N LEU A 13 -7.08 17.78 15.15
CA LEU A 13 -6.33 18.04 13.93
C LEU A 13 -4.82 17.99 14.16
N GLU A 14 -4.33 18.58 15.25
CA GLU A 14 -2.91 18.51 15.63
C GLU A 14 -2.46 17.07 15.89
N LYS A 15 -3.28 16.27 16.59
CA LYS A 15 -3.00 14.85 16.83
C LYS A 15 -2.94 14.06 15.53
N LEU A 16 -3.91 14.26 14.62
CA LEU A 16 -3.92 13.60 13.31
C LEU A 16 -2.68 13.96 12.49
N ARG A 17 -2.29 15.25 12.48
CA ARG A 17 -1.09 15.70 11.78
C ARG A 17 0.17 15.00 12.29
N ARG A 18 0.32 14.87 13.61
CA ARG A 18 1.48 14.20 14.21
C ARG A 18 1.51 12.71 13.87
N GLU A 19 0.36 12.03 13.91
CA GLU A 19 0.25 10.62 13.53
C GLU A 19 0.61 10.39 12.06
N MET A 20 0.27 11.33 11.17
CA MET A 20 0.68 11.29 9.77
C MET A 20 2.18 11.52 9.60
N GLU A 21 2.75 12.52 10.29
CA GLU A 21 4.19 12.79 10.28
C GLU A 21 5.00 11.56 10.76
N GLU A 22 4.59 10.93 11.87
CA GLU A 22 5.19 9.70 12.40
C GLU A 22 5.07 8.51 11.43
N PHE A 23 3.97 8.43 10.67
CA PHE A 23 3.79 7.39 9.65
C PHE A 23 4.70 7.63 8.43
N GLU A 24 4.82 8.88 7.97
CA GLU A 24 5.64 9.28 6.83
C GLU A 24 7.15 9.11 7.08
N GLU A 25 7.61 9.16 8.33
CA GLU A 25 8.99 8.80 8.70
C GLU A 25 9.38 7.38 8.25
N GLY A 26 8.42 6.47 8.12
CA GLY A 26 8.62 5.14 7.57
C GLY A 26 8.86 5.08 6.06
N PHE A 27 8.65 6.19 5.34
CA PHE A 27 8.73 6.29 3.88
C PHE A 27 9.62 7.49 3.47
N PRO A 28 10.93 7.45 3.78
CA PRO A 28 11.84 8.61 3.69
C PRO A 28 12.10 9.11 2.27
N ASP A 29 11.81 8.29 1.26
CA ASP A 29 11.92 8.65 -0.15
C ASP A 29 10.64 9.33 -0.69
N GLY A 30 9.54 9.32 0.07
CA GLY A 30 8.27 9.93 -0.30
C GLY A 30 7.69 9.37 -1.61
N VAL A 31 8.05 8.14 -1.97
CA VAL A 31 7.63 7.51 -3.22
C VAL A 31 6.27 6.84 -3.03
N TYR A 32 5.26 7.40 -3.69
CA TYR A 32 3.91 6.84 -3.73
C TYR A 32 3.62 6.22 -5.09
N THR A 33 2.87 5.12 -5.12
CA THR A 33 2.37 4.52 -6.35
C THR A 33 0.94 4.97 -6.62
N VAL A 34 0.61 5.26 -7.87
CA VAL A 34 -0.79 5.40 -8.28
C VAL A 34 -1.55 4.10 -7.95
N PRO A 35 -2.78 4.18 -7.40
CA PRO A 35 -3.58 2.98 -7.15
C PRO A 35 -3.78 2.20 -8.44
N SER A 36 -3.63 0.88 -8.38
CA SER A 36 -3.88 0.01 -9.53
C SER A 36 -5.32 0.16 -10.02
N SER A 37 -5.51 0.15 -11.34
CA SER A 37 -6.86 0.13 -11.90
C SER A 37 -7.59 -1.18 -11.55
N PRO A 38 -8.94 -1.21 -11.56
CA PRO A 38 -9.70 -2.41 -11.18
C PRO A 38 -9.40 -3.65 -12.03
N ASN A 39 -8.83 -3.46 -13.23
CA ASN A 39 -8.50 -4.51 -14.19
C ASN A 39 -6.99 -4.83 -14.23
N GLU A 40 -6.18 -4.15 -13.42
CA GLU A 40 -4.75 -4.45 -13.30
C GLU A 40 -4.51 -5.56 -12.28
N SER A 41 -3.51 -6.39 -12.56
CA SER A 41 -3.05 -7.38 -11.61
C SER A 41 -2.44 -6.71 -10.37
N ARG A 42 -2.69 -7.32 -9.21
CA ARG A 42 -2.08 -6.92 -7.94
C ARG A 42 -1.02 -7.91 -7.54
N ILE A 43 -0.02 -7.48 -6.78
CA ILE A 43 1.05 -8.37 -6.31
C ILE A 43 0.87 -8.73 -4.84
N LYS A 44 1.05 -10.01 -4.51
CA LYS A 44 1.16 -10.50 -3.13
C LYS A 44 2.55 -10.20 -2.57
N LEU A 45 2.75 -8.92 -2.22
CA LEU A 45 4.08 -8.38 -1.87
C LEU A 45 4.74 -9.14 -0.72
N LYS A 46 3.98 -9.48 0.33
CA LYS A 46 4.52 -10.16 1.51
C LYS A 46 5.05 -11.55 1.18
N GLU A 47 4.28 -12.34 0.46
CA GLU A 47 4.63 -13.68 0.01
C GLU A 47 5.82 -13.65 -0.96
N MET A 48 5.82 -12.71 -1.91
CA MET A 48 6.92 -12.51 -2.85
C MET A 48 8.25 -12.23 -2.12
N TYR A 49 8.25 -11.30 -1.16
CA TYR A 49 9.46 -10.99 -0.39
C TYR A 49 9.90 -12.13 0.53
N GLN A 50 8.97 -12.98 1.01
CA GLN A 50 9.35 -14.19 1.76
C GLN A 50 10.10 -15.17 0.85
N PHE A 51 9.58 -15.45 -0.33
CA PHE A 51 10.23 -16.30 -1.33
C PHE A 51 11.61 -15.76 -1.73
N CYS A 52 11.73 -14.46 -1.99
CA CYS A 52 13.01 -13.82 -2.33
C CYS A 52 14.04 -14.01 -1.20
N ARG A 53 13.63 -13.82 0.06
CA ARG A 53 14.50 -14.02 1.23
C ARG A 53 14.95 -15.47 1.39
N GLU A 54 14.07 -16.44 1.15
CA GLU A 54 14.42 -17.86 1.22
C GLU A 54 15.44 -18.27 0.15
N LYS A 55 15.37 -17.65 -1.03
CA LYS A 55 16.33 -17.85 -2.12
C LYS A 55 17.59 -17.01 -2.03
N GLY A 56 17.60 -15.98 -1.18
CA GLY A 56 18.71 -15.03 -1.07
C GLY A 56 18.87 -14.12 -2.30
N ILE A 57 17.76 -13.79 -2.98
CA ILE A 57 17.70 -12.91 -4.16
C ILE A 57 16.84 -11.67 -3.89
N GLY A 58 16.96 -10.65 -4.73
CA GLY A 58 16.07 -9.49 -4.74
C GLY A 58 14.84 -9.71 -5.63
N PRO A 59 13.75 -8.94 -5.46
CA PRO A 59 12.62 -8.94 -6.40
C PRO A 59 13.02 -8.66 -7.86
N GLU A 60 14.06 -7.87 -8.08
CA GLU A 60 14.63 -7.55 -9.40
C GLU A 60 15.27 -8.74 -10.11
N ASP A 61 15.61 -9.81 -9.37
CA ASP A 61 16.21 -11.03 -9.89
C ASP A 61 15.17 -12.11 -10.24
N LEU A 62 13.89 -11.88 -9.94
CA LEU A 62 12.81 -12.83 -10.25
C LEU A 62 12.62 -12.96 -11.76
N THR A 63 12.44 -14.19 -12.23
CA THR A 63 11.96 -14.41 -13.60
C THR A 63 10.48 -14.01 -13.72
N GLU A 64 10.03 -13.78 -14.95
CA GLU A 64 8.61 -13.50 -15.22
C GLU A 64 7.70 -14.64 -14.69
N GLU A 65 8.14 -15.89 -14.85
CA GLU A 65 7.45 -17.09 -14.37
C GLU A 65 7.36 -17.17 -12.84
N GLU A 66 8.39 -16.71 -12.13
CA GLU A 66 8.39 -16.63 -10.67
C GLU A 66 7.50 -15.49 -10.19
N LEU A 67 7.53 -14.34 -10.88
CA LEU A 67 6.71 -13.18 -10.58
C LEU A 67 5.21 -13.48 -10.74
N GLU A 68 4.84 -14.22 -11.78
CA GLU A 68 3.48 -14.63 -12.12
C GLU A 68 2.77 -15.33 -10.94
N GLN A 69 3.51 -16.08 -10.12
CA GLN A 69 2.98 -16.81 -8.96
C GLN A 69 2.40 -15.89 -7.88
N PHE A 70 2.83 -14.62 -7.86
CA PHE A 70 2.41 -13.62 -6.90
C PHE A 70 1.37 -12.66 -7.47
N LEU A 71 1.04 -12.74 -8.75
CA LEU A 71 0.03 -11.91 -9.38
C LEU A 71 -1.38 -12.42 -9.05
N VAL A 72 -2.24 -11.48 -8.67
CA VAL A 72 -3.67 -11.68 -8.47
C VAL A 72 -4.37 -10.88 -9.55
N TYR A 73 -4.94 -11.59 -10.51
CA TYR A 73 -5.77 -11.00 -11.53
C TYR A 73 -7.19 -10.77 -10.97
N PRO A 74 -7.79 -9.60 -11.18
CA PRO A 74 -9.18 -9.39 -10.84
C PRO A 74 -10.03 -10.40 -11.64
N GLU A 75 -10.92 -11.12 -10.96
CA GLU A 75 -11.92 -11.95 -11.64
C GLU A 75 -12.73 -11.02 -12.55
N GLN A 76 -12.80 -11.34 -13.84
CA GLN A 76 -13.67 -10.61 -14.75
C GLN A 76 -15.11 -10.95 -14.34
N ASP A 77 -15.68 -10.18 -13.41
CA ASP A 77 -17.09 -10.25 -13.10
C ASP A 77 -17.86 -10.12 -14.41
N GLU A 78 -18.61 -11.19 -14.69
CA GLU A 78 -19.38 -11.43 -15.90
C GLU A 78 -20.14 -10.19 -16.36
N LYS A 79 -19.65 -9.51 -17.41
CA LYS A 79 -20.53 -8.71 -18.27
C LYS A 79 -21.24 -9.62 -19.27
N THR A 80 -22.05 -10.51 -18.72
CA THR A 80 -23.27 -10.96 -19.38
C THR A 80 -24.45 -10.40 -18.59
N SER A 81 -24.88 -9.19 -18.95
CA SER A 81 -26.29 -8.81 -18.90
C SER A 81 -26.59 -7.58 -19.73
#